data_AF-A0A965PDC1-F1
#
_entry.id   AF-A0A965PDC1-F1
#
_cell.length_a   1.000
_cell.length_b   1.000
_cell.length_c   1.000
_cell.angle_alpha   90.00
_cell.angle_beta   90.00
_cell.angle_gamma   90.00
#
_symmetry.space_group_name_H-M   'P 1'
#
loop_
_entity.id
_entity.type
_entity.pdbx_description
1 polymer ?
#
loop_
_entity_poly.entity_id
_entity_poly.type
_entity_poly.pdbx_seq_one_letter_code
_entity_poly.pdbx_strand_id
1 'polypeptide(L)'
;MKNLIKSLSAFQNECPIIHKDTKGHNYTYADLPQIFNTINPLMKKHGLCFSQLLENDGIRTILFHVESGEQLESFTLIPKVKLGSMNDYQAYGSGVTYFRRYAISSILGLVTDKDTDASGTQVVSPNNSSLTTNRLQT
;
A
#
# COMPACT_ATOMS: atom_id res chain seq x y z
N MET A 1 -12.90 21.37 3.16
CA MET A 1 -11.53 20.82 3.01
C MET A 1 -10.42 21.76 3.49
N LYS A 2 -10.73 22.94 4.05
CA LYS A 2 -9.68 23.92 4.40
C LYS A 2 -8.81 23.44 5.56
N ASN A 3 -9.42 22.83 6.58
CA ASN A 3 -8.74 22.42 7.79
C ASN A 3 -7.86 21.20 7.53
N LEU A 4 -8.39 20.21 6.80
CA LEU A 4 -7.64 19.03 6.42
C LEU A 4 -6.38 19.39 5.60
N ILE A 5 -6.51 20.26 4.60
CA ILE A 5 -5.36 20.68 3.77
C ILE A 5 -4.32 21.41 4.62
N LYS A 6 -4.75 22.29 5.53
CA LYS A 6 -3.85 23.02 6.42
C LYS A 6 -3.06 22.07 7.33
N SER A 7 -3.74 21.13 7.99
CA SER A 7 -3.10 20.15 8.87
C SER A 7 -2.21 19.17 8.11
N LEU A 8 -2.65 18.70 6.94
CA LEU A 8 -1.84 17.82 6.09
C LEU A 8 -0.58 18.53 5.60
N SER A 9 -0.67 19.80 5.18
CA SER A 9 0.48 20.59 4.79
C SER A 9 1.47 20.79 5.95
N ALA A 10 0.97 21.10 7.15
CA ALA A 10 1.81 21.22 8.34
C ALA A 10 2.51 19.91 8.71
N PHE A 11 1.78 18.79 8.64
CA PHE A 11 2.34 17.45 8.81
C PHE A 11 3.45 17.15 7.79
N GLN A 12 3.20 17.41 6.50
CA GLN A 12 4.16 17.11 5.43
C GLN A 12 5.46 17.91 5.56
N ASN A 13 5.38 19.16 6.01
CA ASN A 13 6.57 19.99 6.24
C ASN A 13 7.43 19.52 7.43
N GLU A 14 6.82 18.82 8.40
CA GLU A 14 7.53 18.30 9.58
C GLU A 14 7.94 16.84 9.43
N CYS A 15 7.27 16.09 8.57
CA CYS A 15 7.52 14.66 8.41
C CYS A 15 8.93 14.42 7.84
N PRO A 16 9.80 13.68 8.56
CA PRO A 16 11.13 13.38 8.07
C PRO A 16 11.05 12.37 6.91
N ILE A 17 12.15 12.27 6.17
CA ILE A 17 12.36 11.17 5.23
C ILE A 17 12.41 9.87 6.04
N ILE A 18 11.61 8.88 5.64
CA ILE A 18 11.58 7.57 6.31
C ILE A 18 12.57 6.65 5.62
N HIS A 19 13.73 6.46 6.24
CA HIS A 19 14.78 5.56 5.77
C HIS A 19 14.40 4.09 5.96
N LYS A 20 14.89 3.22 5.08
CA LYS A 20 14.59 1.78 5.09
C LYS A 20 15.52 1.06 6.07
N ASP A 21 15.00 0.30 7.04
CA ASP A 21 15.84 -0.43 8.02
C ASP A 21 15.74 -1.97 7.93
N THR A 22 15.14 -2.52 6.86
CA THR A 22 15.07 -3.98 6.68
C THR A 22 16.30 -4.51 5.93
N LYS A 23 17.33 -4.95 6.68
CA LYS A 23 18.51 -5.67 6.14
C LYS A 23 18.24 -7.18 6.09
N GLY A 24 17.45 -7.65 5.13
CA GLY A 24 17.22 -9.08 4.97
C GLY A 24 16.57 -9.41 3.63
N HIS A 25 17.30 -10.13 2.77
CA HIS A 25 16.91 -10.62 1.44
C HIS A 25 16.69 -9.53 0.38
N ASN A 26 17.76 -9.00 -0.26
CA ASN A 26 17.78 -8.24 -1.54
C ASN A 26 16.71 -7.14 -1.79
N TYR A 27 15.91 -6.79 -0.79
CA TYR A 27 14.78 -5.89 -0.83
C TYR A 27 14.89 -5.04 0.43
N THR A 28 14.83 -3.73 0.25
CA THR A 28 14.90 -2.78 1.36
C THR A 28 13.62 -1.97 1.26
N TYR A 29 12.78 -1.99 2.29
CA TYR A 29 11.60 -1.14 2.39
C TYR A 29 11.50 -0.59 3.82
N ALA A 30 10.76 0.50 4.00
CA ALA A 30 10.42 0.97 5.35
C ALA A 30 9.32 0.05 5.87
N ASP A 31 9.56 -0.65 6.98
CA ASP A 31 8.56 -1.57 7.51
C ASP A 31 7.31 -0.80 7.99
N LEU A 32 6.13 -1.42 7.92
CA LEU A 32 4.87 -0.78 8.30
C LEU A 32 4.88 -0.25 9.75
N PRO A 33 5.42 -0.98 10.75
CA PRO A 33 5.59 -0.47 12.11
C PRO A 33 6.52 0.75 12.18
N GLN A 34 7.58 0.78 11.36
CA GLN A 34 8.52 1.91 11.33
C GLN A 34 7.82 3.17 10.82
N ILE A 35 7.04 3.06 9.73
CA ILE A 35 6.23 4.16 9.21
C ILE A 35 5.29 4.67 10.30
N PHE A 36 4.57 3.77 10.98
CA PHE A 36 3.63 4.15 12.05
C PHE A 36 4.31 4.82 13.24
N ASN A 37 5.49 4.35 13.64
CA ASN A 37 6.27 4.96 14.72
C ASN A 37 6.68 6.40 14.37
N THR A 38 6.96 6.69 13.10
CA THR A 38 7.28 8.05 12.64
C THR A 38 6.03 8.92 12.51
N ILE A 39 4.98 8.44 11.85
CA ILE A 39 3.84 9.29 11.48
C ILE A 39 2.85 9.50 12.64
N ASN A 40 2.62 8.51 13.51
CA ASN A 40 1.54 8.59 14.51
C ASN A 40 1.70 9.79 15.48
N PRO A 41 2.90 10.10 16.02
CA PRO A 41 3.10 11.28 16.85
C PRO A 41 2.80 12.59 16.10
N LEU A 42 3.23 12.68 14.83
CA LEU A 42 3.02 13.86 13.98
C LEU A 42 1.55 14.02 13.59
N MET A 43 0.87 12.93 13.25
CA MET A 43 -0.57 12.94 12.96
C MET A 43 -1.36 13.45 14.16
N LYS A 44 -1.06 12.92 15.36
CA LYS A 44 -1.68 13.41 16.60
C LYS A 44 -1.41 14.90 16.82
N LYS A 45 -0.17 15.35 16.62
CA LYS A 45 0.24 16.76 16.77
C LYS A 45 -0.55 17.70 15.85
N HIS A 46 -0.81 17.27 14.61
CA HIS A 46 -1.48 18.07 13.58
C HIS A 46 -2.99 17.82 13.48
N GLY A 47 -3.59 17.09 14.43
CA GLY A 47 -5.03 16.84 14.46
C GLY A 47 -5.51 15.93 13.32
N LEU A 48 -4.67 14.99 12.89
CA LEU A 48 -4.97 14.01 11.85
C LEU A 48 -5.14 12.62 12.44
N CYS A 49 -6.05 11.83 11.88
CA CYS A 49 -6.11 10.39 12.09
C CYS A 49 -6.48 9.68 10.78
N PHE A 50 -6.31 8.36 10.71
CA PHE A 50 -6.65 7.60 9.51
C PHE A 50 -7.29 6.25 9.83
N SER A 51 -7.93 5.66 8.84
CA SER A 51 -8.44 4.29 8.85
C SER A 51 -8.05 3.58 7.56
N GLN A 52 -7.72 2.29 7.66
CA GLN A 52 -7.48 1.42 6.52
C GLN A 52 -8.43 0.23 6.61
N LEU A 53 -9.45 0.23 5.76
CA LEU A 53 -10.50 -0.79 5.71
C LEU A 53 -10.22 -1.76 4.58
N LEU A 54 -10.40 -3.06 4.83
CA LEU A 54 -10.43 -4.06 3.77
C LEU A 54 -11.81 -4.04 3.11
N GLU A 55 -11.85 -3.80 1.82
CA GLU A 55 -13.07 -3.67 1.05
C GLU A 55 -12.84 -4.18 -0.38
N ASN A 56 -13.70 -5.08 -0.88
CA ASN A 56 -13.70 -5.53 -2.28
C ASN A 56 -12.30 -5.96 -2.80
N ASP A 57 -11.60 -6.86 -2.09
CA ASP A 57 -10.24 -7.30 -2.42
C ASP A 57 -9.20 -6.15 -2.48
N GLY A 58 -9.48 -5.03 -1.80
CA GLY A 58 -8.63 -3.85 -1.75
C GLY A 58 -8.57 -3.21 -0.37
N ILE A 59 -7.89 -2.07 -0.30
CA ILE A 59 -7.77 -1.24 0.89
C ILE A 59 -8.34 0.14 0.58
N ARG A 60 -9.38 0.53 1.32
CA ARG A 60 -9.81 1.93 1.43
C ARG A 60 -9.03 2.59 2.55
N THR A 61 -8.28 3.63 2.22
CA THR A 61 -7.60 4.48 3.21
C THR A 61 -8.33 5.81 3.32
N ILE A 62 -8.76 6.15 4.53
CA ILE A 62 -9.45 7.40 4.84
C ILE A 62 -8.58 8.20 5.81
N LEU A 63 -8.26 9.43 5.46
CA LEU A 63 -7.55 10.41 6.29
C LEU A 63 -8.56 11.44 6.77
N PHE A 64 -8.55 11.75 8.07
CA PHE A 64 -9.48 12.67 8.71
C PHE A 64 -8.74 13.81 9.40
N HIS A 65 -9.36 15.00 9.37
CA HIS A 65 -9.05 16.06 10.31
C HIS A 65 -10.00 15.96 11.51
N VAL A 66 -9.46 15.66 12.69
CA VAL A 66 -10.21 15.23 13.88
C VAL A 66 -11.26 16.25 14.32
N GLU A 67 -10.91 17.54 14.34
CA GLU A 67 -11.81 18.57 14.86
C GLU A 67 -12.94 18.92 13.90
N SER A 68 -12.66 18.96 12.59
CA SER A 68 -13.65 19.39 11.59
C SER A 68 -14.45 18.26 10.95
N GLY A 69 -13.99 17.01 11.07
CA GLY A 69 -14.57 15.86 10.36
C GLY A 69 -14.30 15.82 8.85
N GLU A 70 -13.62 16.82 8.27
CA GLU A 70 -13.18 16.78 6.88
C GLU A 70 -12.30 15.56 6.61
N GLN A 71 -12.52 14.92 5.46
CA GLN A 71 -11.83 13.68 5.09
C GLN A 71 -11.31 13.68 3.65
N LEU A 72 -10.29 12.86 3.41
CA LEU A 72 -9.74 12.50 2.11
C LEU A 72 -9.68 10.98 2.03
N GLU A 73 -10.10 10.41 0.90
CA GLU A 73 -10.16 8.97 0.70
C GLU A 73 -9.33 8.54 -0.50
N SER A 74 -8.79 7.33 -0.42
CA SER A 74 -8.20 6.61 -1.54
C SER A 74 -8.57 5.13 -1.45
N PHE A 75 -8.59 4.47 -2.60
CA PHE A 75 -8.82 3.04 -2.69
C PHE A 75 -7.74 2.41 -3.58
N THR A 76 -7.19 1.28 -3.15
CA THR A 76 -6.23 0.50 -3.94
C THR A 76 -6.60 -0.97 -3.91
N LEU A 77 -6.55 -1.62 -5.08
CA LEU A 77 -6.80 -3.05 -5.20
C LEU A 77 -5.57 -3.85 -4.76
N ILE A 78 -5.80 -4.97 -4.07
CA ILE A 78 -4.76 -5.95 -3.77
C ILE A 78 -4.85 -7.05 -4.85
N PRO A 79 -3.88 -7.14 -5.78
CA PRO A 79 -3.85 -8.22 -6.74
C PRO A 79 -3.66 -9.56 -6.02
N LYS A 80 -4.38 -10.58 -6.49
CA LYS A 80 -4.19 -11.96 -6.03
C LYS A 80 -2.96 -12.53 -6.73
N VAL A 81 -1.86 -12.63 -5.98
CA VAL A 81 -0.59 -13.19 -6.45
C VAL A 81 -0.20 -14.37 -5.57
N LYS A 82 0.17 -15.50 -6.19
CA LYS A 82 0.82 -16.61 -5.48
C LYS A 82 2.32 -16.33 -5.41
N LEU A 83 2.85 -16.29 -4.19
CA LEU A 83 4.27 -16.06 -3.94
C LEU A 83 4.90 -17.34 -3.37
N GLY A 84 5.73 -18.00 -4.17
CA GLY A 84 6.43 -19.23 -3.77
C GLY A 84 5.47 -20.34 -3.36
N SER A 85 5.73 -20.94 -2.19
CA SER A 85 4.96 -22.05 -1.61
C SER A 85 3.84 -21.61 -0.66
N MET A 86 3.53 -20.31 -0.57
CA MET A 86 2.47 -19.81 0.30
C MET A 86 1.09 -20.27 -0.16
N ASN A 87 0.21 -20.58 0.81
CA ASN A 87 -1.21 -20.79 0.52
C ASN A 87 -1.94 -19.46 0.24
N ASP A 88 -3.16 -19.53 -0.28
CA ASP A 88 -3.91 -18.35 -0.73
C ASP A 88 -4.17 -17.34 0.40
N TYR A 89 -4.41 -17.81 1.64
CA TYR A 89 -4.62 -16.93 2.81
C TYR A 89 -3.34 -16.22 3.22
N GLN A 90 -2.20 -16.92 3.22
CA GLN A 90 -0.90 -16.35 3.52
C GLN A 90 -0.50 -15.31 2.48
N ALA A 91 -0.65 -15.66 1.20
CA ALA A 91 -0.33 -14.77 0.10
C ALA A 91 -1.19 -13.48 0.14
N TYR A 92 -2.49 -13.61 0.44
CA TYR A 92 -3.36 -12.45 0.61
C TYR A 92 -2.97 -11.61 1.83
N GLY A 93 -2.69 -12.23 2.99
CA GLY A 93 -2.25 -11.51 4.19
C GLY A 93 -0.94 -10.74 4.00
N SER A 94 0.02 -11.32 3.28
CA SER A 94 1.24 -10.65 2.85
C SER A 94 0.93 -9.47 1.91
N GLY A 95 0.04 -9.66 0.94
CA GLY A 95 -0.45 -8.59 0.06
C GLY A 95 -1.10 -7.43 0.80
N VAL A 96 -2.00 -7.72 1.75
CA VAL A 96 -2.62 -6.69 2.61
C VAL A 96 -1.57 -5.86 3.33
N THR A 97 -0.60 -6.51 3.96
CA THR A 97 0.46 -5.82 4.71
C THR A 97 1.29 -4.93 3.79
N TYR A 98 1.61 -5.43 2.60
CA TYR A 98 2.35 -4.70 1.58
C TYR A 98 1.57 -3.45 1.11
N PHE A 99 0.32 -3.61 0.67
CA PHE A 99 -0.45 -2.49 0.13
C PHE A 99 -0.88 -1.46 1.18
N ARG A 100 -1.04 -1.85 2.46
CA ARG A 100 -1.29 -0.86 3.54
C ARG A 100 -0.18 0.17 3.63
N ARG A 101 1.07 -0.26 3.41
CA ARG A 101 2.25 0.61 3.39
C ARG A 101 2.15 1.64 2.26
N TYR A 102 1.91 1.18 1.04
CA TYR A 102 1.81 2.06 -0.12
C TYR A 102 0.61 3.00 -0.02
N ALA A 103 -0.54 2.50 0.44
CA ALA A 103 -1.75 3.32 0.57
C ALA A 103 -1.56 4.45 1.58
N ILE A 104 -0.97 4.18 2.75
CA ILE A 104 -0.72 5.24 3.75
C ILE A 104 0.37 6.22 3.30
N SER A 105 1.45 5.72 2.68
CA SER A 105 2.50 6.58 2.12
C SER A 105 1.96 7.49 1.03
N SER A 106 1.11 6.96 0.15
CA SER A 106 0.53 7.72 -0.96
C SER A 106 -0.42 8.81 -0.48
N ILE A 107 -1.34 8.52 0.44
CA ILE A 107 -2.33 9.52 0.89
C ILE A 107 -1.70 10.64 1.73
N LEU A 108 -0.63 10.33 2.47
CA LEU A 108 0.10 11.32 3.28
C LEU A 108 1.19 12.06 2.49
N GLY A 109 1.57 11.56 1.30
CA GLY A 109 2.68 12.11 0.53
C GLY A 109 4.04 11.87 1.18
N LEU A 110 4.24 10.69 1.80
CA LEU A 110 5.49 10.35 2.47
C LEU A 110 6.60 10.11 1.44
N VAL A 111 7.78 10.68 1.71
CA VAL A 111 8.99 10.37 0.96
C VAL A 111 9.68 9.18 1.61
N THR A 112 9.71 8.06 0.90
CA THR A 112 10.49 6.87 1.24
C THR A 112 11.66 6.73 0.26
N ASP A 113 12.81 6.20 0.69
CA ASP A 113 13.98 6.01 -0.19
C ASP A 113 13.66 5.13 -1.43
N LYS A 114 14.49 5.22 -2.49
CA LYS A 114 14.39 4.50 -3.79
C LYS A 114 13.69 3.15 -3.69
N ASP A 115 12.52 3.00 -4.31
CA ASP A 115 11.78 1.73 -4.37
C ASP A 115 12.52 0.71 -5.24
N THR A 116 13.06 -0.34 -4.64
CA THR A 116 13.74 -1.46 -5.33
C THR A 116 12.91 -2.75 -5.28
N ASP A 117 11.70 -2.74 -4.71
CA ASP A 117 10.85 -3.93 -4.51
C ASP A 117 10.21 -4.44 -5.80
N ALA A 118 10.20 -3.63 -6.86
CA ALA A 118 9.67 -4.04 -8.16
C ALA A 118 10.52 -5.09 -8.91
N SER A 119 11.52 -5.69 -8.25
CA SER A 119 12.41 -6.71 -8.85
C SER A 119 11.90 -8.16 -8.73
N GLY A 120 10.67 -8.36 -8.26
CA GLY A 120 10.02 -9.68 -8.24
C GLY A 120 9.63 -10.17 -9.64
N THR A 121 10.23 -11.27 -10.10
CA THR A 121 9.85 -11.96 -11.34
C THR A 121 8.43 -12.53 -11.21
N GLN A 122 7.47 -12.04 -11.99
CA GLN A 122 6.15 -12.67 -12.08
C GLN A 122 6.27 -14.01 -12.81
N VAL A 123 5.92 -15.10 -12.13
CA VAL A 123 5.84 -16.43 -12.77
C VAL A 123 4.48 -16.51 -13.47
N VAL A 124 4.43 -16.14 -14.75
CA VAL A 124 3.23 -16.32 -15.57
C VAL A 124 3.03 -17.83 -15.76
N SER A 125 1.99 -18.39 -15.14
CA SER A 125 1.60 -19.78 -15.41
C SER A 125 0.96 -19.85 -16.81
N PRO A 126 1.44 -20.69 -17.73
CA PRO A 126 0.86 -20.80 -19.06
C PRO A 126 -0.55 -21.39 -18.96
N ASN A 127 -1.56 -20.60 -19.33
CA ASN A 127 -2.93 -21.06 -19.47
C ASN A 127 -3.01 -22.01 -20.67
N ASN A 128 -3.27 -23.30 -20.42
CA ASN A 128 -3.63 -24.26 -21.46
C ASN A 128 -5.07 -23.98 -21.95
N SER A 129 -5.22 -23.07 -22.91
CA SER A 129 -6.41 -23.03 -23.77
C SER A 129 -6.11 -23.80 -25.06
N SER A 130 -6.36 -25.11 -25.05
CA SER A 130 -6.42 -25.91 -26.27
C SER A 130 -7.64 -25.46 -27.09
N LEU A 131 -7.43 -24.48 -27.97
CA LEU A 131 -8.38 -24.13 -29.02
C LEU A 131 -8.32 -25.22 -30.11
N THR A 132 -9.34 -26.06 -30.10
CA THR A 132 -9.70 -26.99 -31.17
C THR A 132 -9.76 -26.26 -32.50
N THR A 133 -8.79 -26.52 -33.39
CA THR A 133 -8.86 -26.09 -34.78
C THR A 133 -9.79 -27.04 -35.52
N ASN A 134 -11.02 -26.59 -35.78
CA ASN A 134 -11.95 -27.27 -36.68
C ASN A 134 -11.29 -27.46 -38.04
N ARG A 135 -11.10 -28.72 -38.42
CA ARG A 135 -10.70 -29.13 -39.76
C ARG A 135 -11.96 -29.26 -40.61
N LEU A 136 -12.22 -28.29 -41.47
CA LEU A 136 -13.07 -28.47 -42.64
C LEU A 136 -12.24 -28.05 -43.85
N GLN A 137 -11.67 -29.07 -44.49
CA GLN A 137 -11.22 -29.02 -45.87
C GLN A 137 -12.43 -29.32 -46.77
N THR A 138 -12.44 -28.60 -47.90
CA THR A 138 -13.27 -28.71 -49.12
C THR A 138 -14.76 -28.41 -48.99
#